data_AF-A0A5K1UK41-F1
#
_entry.id   AF-A0A5K1UK41-F1
#
_cell.length_a   1.000
_cell.length_b   1.000
_cell.length_c   1.000
_cell.angle_alpha   90.00
_cell.angle_beta   90.00
_cell.angle_gamma   90.00
#
_symmetry.space_group_name_H-M   'P 1'
#
loop_
_entity.id
_entity.type
_entity.pdbx_description
1 polymer ?
#
loop_
_entity_poly.entity_id
_entity_poly.type
_entity_poly.pdbx_seq_one_letter_code
_entity_poly.pdbx_strand_id
1 'polypeptide(L)'
;AAYKEKMKELPLVSLFCSCFLADPLNKSSYKYEGWCGRQCRRKDESQRKDSADWRERRAQADTVDLNWCVISDMEVIELNKCTSGQSFEVILKPPSFDGVPEFNASLPRRRDPSLEEIQKKLEAAEERRKYQEAELLKHLAEKREHEREVIQKAIEENNNFIKMAKEKLAQKMESNKENREAHLAAMLERLQEKDKHAEEVRKNKELKEEASR
;
A
#
# COMPACT_ATOMS: atom_id res chain seq x y z
N ALA A 1 22.80 -4.03 15.32
CA ALA A 1 22.29 -3.94 13.93
C ALA A 1 21.05 -4.84 13.73
N ALA A 2 21.15 -6.15 13.99
CA ALA A 2 20.07 -7.13 13.75
C ALA A 2 18.73 -6.85 14.46
N TYR A 3 18.75 -6.39 15.71
CA TYR A 3 17.51 -6.04 16.45
C TYR A 3 16.72 -4.91 15.79
N LYS A 4 17.42 -3.95 15.17
CA LYS A 4 16.81 -2.80 14.50
C LYS A 4 16.14 -3.17 13.18
N GLU A 5 16.66 -4.19 12.48
CA GLU A 5 15.99 -4.73 11.28
C GLU A 5 14.75 -5.52 11.63
N LYS A 6 14.81 -6.38 12.66
CA LYS A 6 13.65 -7.18 13.08
C LYS A 6 12.50 -6.34 13.60
N MET A 7 12.78 -5.17 14.17
CA MET A 7 11.74 -4.21 14.58
C MET A 7 11.04 -3.50 13.41
N LYS A 8 11.60 -3.52 12.19
CA LYS A 8 10.95 -2.96 10.98
C LYS A 8 10.00 -3.94 10.30
N GLU A 9 10.09 -5.23 10.61
CA GLU A 9 9.24 -6.28 10.03
C GLU A 9 7.90 -6.44 10.78
N LEU A 10 7.70 -5.70 11.89
CA LEU A 10 6.43 -5.70 12.63
C LEU A 10 5.47 -4.64 12.06
N PRO A 11 4.22 -5.01 11.69
CA PRO A 11 3.30 -4.16 10.94
C PRO A 11 2.78 -2.92 11.70
N LEU A 12 3.18 -2.73 12.95
CA LEU A 12 2.73 -1.63 13.82
C LEU A 12 3.83 -0.63 14.18
N VAL A 13 5.11 -0.91 13.93
CA VAL A 13 6.22 -0.05 14.40
C VAL A 13 6.53 1.10 13.42
N SER A 14 6.09 1.01 12.17
CA SER A 14 6.23 2.09 11.16
C SER A 14 5.39 3.32 11.47
N LEU A 15 4.35 3.19 12.30
CA LEU A 15 3.37 4.25 12.55
C LEU A 15 3.68 5.11 13.78
N PHE A 16 4.50 4.64 14.72
CA PHE A 16 4.62 5.25 16.05
C PHE A 16 5.96 5.93 16.37
N CYS A 17 6.97 5.90 15.50
CA CYS A 17 8.23 6.58 15.81
C CYS A 17 9.00 7.08 14.58
N SER A 18 9.02 8.40 14.40
CA SER A 18 9.84 9.12 13.40
C SER A 18 11.35 8.88 13.56
N CYS A 19 11.80 8.40 14.72
CA CYS A 19 13.22 8.15 14.99
C CYS A 19 13.79 6.89 14.29
N PHE A 20 12.94 5.97 13.82
CA PHE A 20 13.39 4.71 13.18
C PHE A 20 13.41 4.75 11.64
N LEU A 21 12.73 5.72 11.03
CA LEU A 21 12.63 5.93 9.58
C LEU A 21 13.30 7.24 9.13
N ALA A 22 14.31 7.71 9.86
CA ALA A 22 15.12 8.83 9.38
C ALA A 22 15.94 8.37 8.16
N ASP A 23 15.40 8.61 6.96
CA ASP A 23 16.10 8.46 5.70
C ASP A 23 17.32 9.41 5.69
N PRO A 24 18.56 8.92 5.53
CA PRO A 24 19.74 9.79 5.54
C PRO A 24 19.85 10.70 4.29
N LEU A 25 18.93 10.60 3.33
CA LEU A 25 19.08 11.19 1.99
C LEU A 25 18.14 12.37 1.68
N ASN A 26 17.30 12.82 2.60
CA ASN A 26 16.46 14.01 2.36
C ASN A 26 16.74 15.13 3.36
N LYS A 27 17.90 15.77 3.22
CA LYS A 27 18.14 17.11 3.76
C LYS A 27 17.70 18.12 2.72
N SER A 28 16.43 18.53 2.74
CA SER A 28 16.04 19.77 2.09
C SER A 28 16.73 20.93 2.84
N SER A 29 17.57 21.65 2.12
CA SER A 29 18.20 22.88 2.59
C SER A 29 17.11 23.95 2.72
N TYR A 30 16.53 24.11 3.91
CA TYR A 30 15.74 25.29 4.24
C TYR A 30 16.66 26.30 4.91
N LYS A 31 17.07 27.32 4.15
CA LYS A 31 17.95 28.40 4.60
C LYS A 31 17.10 29.44 5.35
N TYR A 32 17.18 29.43 6.68
CA TYR A 32 16.59 30.47 7.53
C TYR A 32 17.66 31.54 7.77
N GLU A 33 17.55 32.71 7.12
CA GLU A 33 18.44 33.84 7.39
C GLU A 33 17.95 34.64 8.61
N GLY A 34 18.31 34.16 9.79
CA GLY A 34 18.30 34.98 11.01
C GLY A 34 19.51 35.91 10.99
N TRP A 35 19.30 37.18 10.65
CA TRP A 35 20.31 38.23 10.78
C TRP A 35 20.57 38.52 12.27
N CYS A 36 21.64 37.95 12.81
CA CYS A 36 22.27 38.44 14.03
C CYS A 36 23.78 38.24 13.91
N GLY A 37 24.51 39.34 13.73
CA GLY A 37 25.96 39.28 13.55
C GLY A 37 26.58 40.67 13.50
N ARG A 38 26.81 41.25 14.69
CA ARG A 38 27.75 42.35 14.91
C ARG A 38 29.09 42.02 14.25
N GLN A 39 29.38 42.67 13.12
CA GLN A 39 30.74 42.70 12.57
C GLN A 39 31.44 43.96 13.09
N CYS A 40 32.26 43.80 14.13
CA CYS A 40 33.24 44.79 14.53
C CYS A 40 34.25 44.99 13.41
N ARG A 41 34.17 46.12 12.70
CA ARG A 41 35.20 46.57 11.75
C ARG A 41 36.06 47.61 12.46
N ARG A 42 37.32 47.27 12.75
CA ARG A 42 38.35 48.24 13.17
C ARG A 42 38.47 49.30 12.08
N LYS A 43 38.26 50.57 12.41
CA LYS A 43 38.54 51.72 11.54
C LYS A 43 39.90 52.30 11.94
N ASP A 44 40.75 52.51 10.95
CA ASP A 44 42.06 53.17 11.06
C ASP A 44 41.96 54.60 11.62
N GLU A 45 42.99 54.99 12.36
CA GLU A 45 43.13 56.22 13.15
C GLU A 45 43.32 57.52 12.33
N SER A 46 43.14 57.51 11.01
CA SER A 46 43.48 58.65 10.14
C SER A 46 42.30 59.59 9.78
N GLN A 47 41.19 59.56 10.52
CA GLN A 47 40.08 60.53 10.36
C GLN A 47 39.69 61.23 11.67
N ARG A 48 40.68 61.46 12.55
CA ARG A 48 40.56 62.22 13.80
C ARG A 48 40.70 63.75 13.59
N LYS A 49 40.14 64.29 12.50
CA LYS A 49 40.14 65.74 12.22
C LYS A 49 38.79 66.31 11.74
N ASP A 50 37.68 65.65 12.02
CA ASP A 50 36.33 66.26 11.96
C ASP A 50 35.61 66.16 13.32
N SER A 51 36.38 66.02 14.40
CA SER A 51 35.90 65.80 15.78
C SER A 51 35.81 67.10 16.59
N ALA A 52 35.41 68.18 15.94
CA ALA A 52 34.97 69.41 16.62
C ALA A 52 33.55 69.82 16.20
N ASP A 53 32.96 69.17 15.19
CA ASP A 53 31.67 69.53 14.61
C ASP A 53 30.48 68.79 15.28
N TRP A 54 30.72 67.65 15.93
CA TRP A 54 29.64 66.88 16.57
C TRP A 54 28.97 67.58 17.76
N ARG A 55 29.67 68.49 18.46
CA ARG A 55 29.08 69.27 19.55
C ARG A 55 28.20 70.41 19.02
N GLU A 56 28.57 70.99 17.88
CA GLU A 56 27.82 72.07 17.22
C GLU A 56 26.61 71.50 16.46
N ARG A 57 26.75 70.32 15.84
CA ARG A 57 25.61 69.54 15.29
C ARG A 57 24.62 69.06 16.35
N ARG A 58 25.07 68.72 17.56
CA ARG A 58 24.17 68.32 18.66
C ARG A 58 23.39 69.51 19.23
N ALA A 59 24.01 70.69 19.29
CA ALA A 59 23.32 71.93 19.64
C ALA A 59 22.27 72.37 18.58
N GLN A 60 22.43 71.97 17.32
CA GLN A 60 21.41 72.14 16.26
C GLN A 60 20.36 71.02 16.21
N ALA A 61 20.62 69.86 16.81
CA ALA A 61 19.72 68.70 16.81
C ALA A 61 18.76 68.64 18.03
N ASP A 62 18.99 69.46 19.06
CA ASP A 62 18.13 69.59 20.25
C ASP A 62 17.14 70.76 20.18
N THR A 63 17.18 71.56 19.10
CA THR A 63 16.01 72.35 18.69
C THR A 63 15.05 71.43 17.96
N VAL A 64 14.20 70.76 18.73
CA VAL A 64 12.94 70.24 18.20
C VAL A 64 12.17 71.47 17.74
N ASP A 65 12.11 71.71 16.44
CA ASP A 65 11.24 72.72 15.88
C ASP A 65 9.80 72.31 16.20
N LEU A 66 9.27 72.84 17.32
CA LEU A 66 7.89 72.68 17.73
C LEU A 66 6.92 73.32 16.72
N ASN A 67 7.45 74.03 15.71
CA ASN A 67 6.71 74.56 14.57
C ASN A 67 6.61 73.58 13.38
N TRP A 68 7.18 72.36 13.48
CA TRP A 68 6.93 71.25 12.54
C TRP A 68 5.71 70.38 12.94
N CYS A 69 5.02 70.71 14.03
CA CYS A 69 3.81 69.99 14.49
C CYS A 69 2.52 70.78 14.26
N VAL A 70 2.41 71.44 13.11
CA VAL A 70 1.12 71.49 12.44
C VAL A 70 1.19 70.41 11.37
N ILE A 71 0.98 69.15 11.75
CA ILE A 71 0.68 68.13 10.75
C ILE A 71 -0.69 68.53 10.19
N SER A 72 -0.69 69.36 9.14
CA SER A 72 -1.92 69.89 8.53
C SER A 72 -2.87 68.80 8.04
N ASP A 73 -2.38 67.56 8.00
CA ASP A 73 -3.07 66.36 7.52
C ASP A 73 -3.27 65.28 8.61
N MET A 74 -3.11 65.58 9.91
CA MET A 74 -3.38 64.62 11.00
C MET A 74 -4.85 64.71 11.44
N GLU A 75 -5.63 63.71 11.04
CA GLU A 75 -7.03 63.57 11.43
C GLU A 75 -7.16 62.50 12.53
N VAL A 76 -7.80 62.85 13.65
CA VAL A 76 -8.06 61.94 14.76
C VAL A 76 -9.57 61.73 14.88
N ILE A 77 -10.03 60.52 14.59
CA ILE A 77 -11.43 60.12 14.72
C ILE A 77 -11.57 59.38 16.06
N GLU A 78 -12.29 59.96 17.02
CA GLU A 78 -12.55 59.26 18.29
C GLU A 78 -13.54 58.11 18.08
N LEU A 79 -13.22 56.90 18.54
CA LEU A 79 -14.09 55.73 18.41
C LEU A 79 -14.90 55.49 19.69
N ASN A 80 -14.23 55.11 20.77
CA ASN A 80 -14.89 54.71 22.01
C ASN A 80 -14.11 55.14 23.25
N LYS A 81 -14.81 55.51 24.32
CA LYS A 81 -14.24 55.77 25.65
C LYS A 81 -14.95 54.89 26.68
N CYS A 82 -14.17 54.14 27.44
CA CYS A 82 -14.65 53.34 28.57
C CYS A 82 -13.89 53.69 29.85
N THR A 83 -14.31 53.16 30.99
CA THR A 83 -13.68 53.44 32.29
C THR A 83 -12.21 53.03 32.36
N SER A 84 -11.78 52.05 31.55
CA SER A 84 -10.41 51.57 31.50
C SER A 84 -9.56 52.17 30.39
N GLY A 85 -10.11 53.01 29.51
CA GLY A 85 -9.32 53.63 28.44
C GLY A 85 -10.14 54.28 27.33
N GLN A 86 -9.43 54.75 26.31
CA GLN A 86 -10.01 55.40 25.14
C GLN A 86 -9.33 54.91 23.86
N SER A 87 -10.09 54.76 22.78
CA SER A 87 -9.62 54.39 21.45
C SER A 87 -10.03 55.42 20.41
N PHE A 88 -9.12 55.67 19.47
CA PHE A 88 -9.29 56.60 18.36
C PHE A 88 -8.46 56.10 17.18
N GLU A 89 -8.89 56.47 15.98
CA GLU A 89 -8.19 56.23 14.72
C GLU A 89 -7.44 57.49 14.32
N VAL A 90 -6.18 57.35 13.93
CA VAL A 90 -5.35 58.47 13.47
C VAL A 90 -5.00 58.26 12.01
N ILE A 91 -5.45 59.16 11.15
CA ILE A 91 -5.15 59.18 9.73
C ILE A 91 -4.12 60.29 9.50
N LEU A 92 -2.89 59.90 9.14
CA LEU A 92 -1.78 60.83 8.85
C LEU A 92 -1.74 61.24 7.38
N LYS A 93 -2.38 60.45 6.51
CA LYS A 93 -2.50 60.68 5.08
C LYS A 93 -3.76 59.97 4.59
N PRO A 94 -4.69 60.66 3.92
CA PRO A 94 -5.88 60.01 3.37
C PRO A 94 -5.47 58.94 2.34
N PRO A 95 -6.29 57.89 2.16
CA PRO A 95 -6.01 56.85 1.18
C PRO A 95 -5.77 57.50 -0.19
N SER A 96 -4.78 56.99 -0.93
CA SER A 96 -4.40 57.55 -2.25
C SER A 96 -5.45 57.29 -3.33
N PHE A 97 -6.43 56.45 -3.01
CA PHE A 97 -7.55 56.05 -3.85
C PHE A 97 -8.79 56.02 -2.95
N ASP A 98 -9.79 56.84 -3.25
CA ASP A 98 -11.05 56.92 -2.50
C ASP A 98 -11.96 55.69 -2.71
N GLY A 99 -11.53 54.73 -3.53
CA GLY A 99 -12.24 53.47 -3.72
C GLY A 99 -11.79 52.39 -2.74
N VAL A 100 -12.71 51.46 -2.47
CA VAL A 100 -12.41 50.23 -1.72
C VAL A 100 -11.27 49.48 -2.41
N PRO A 101 -10.27 48.92 -1.70
CA PRO A 101 -9.24 48.10 -2.32
C PRO A 101 -9.88 47.00 -3.18
N GLU A 102 -9.64 47.04 -4.50
CA GLU A 102 -10.14 46.06 -5.47
C GLU A 102 -9.32 44.75 -5.40
N PHE A 103 -8.99 44.31 -4.18
CA PHE A 103 -8.27 43.08 -3.97
C PHE A 103 -9.27 41.92 -4.01
N ASN A 104 -9.39 41.30 -5.18
CA ASN A 104 -10.09 40.04 -5.43
C ASN A 104 -11.60 40.01 -5.11
N ALA A 105 -12.34 41.09 -5.38
CA ALA A 105 -13.81 41.02 -5.39
C ALA A 105 -14.37 40.07 -6.49
N SER A 106 -13.53 39.65 -7.45
CA SER A 106 -13.86 38.74 -8.55
C SER A 106 -13.67 37.26 -8.22
N LEU A 107 -13.03 36.90 -7.10
CA LEU A 107 -13.01 35.51 -6.65
C LEU A 107 -14.33 35.28 -5.91
N PRO A 108 -15.28 34.49 -6.47
CA PRO A 108 -16.47 34.15 -5.73
C PRO A 108 -16.01 33.51 -4.43
N ARG A 109 -16.44 34.07 -3.29
CA ARG A 109 -16.25 33.43 -1.99
C ARG A 109 -16.71 31.99 -2.17
N ARG A 110 -15.77 31.05 -2.05
CA ARG A 110 -16.11 29.63 -2.10
C ARG A 110 -17.15 29.44 -1.01
N ARG A 111 -18.32 28.92 -1.37
CA ARG A 111 -19.35 28.62 -0.39
C ARG A 111 -18.73 27.65 0.61
N ASP A 112 -18.94 27.92 1.89
CA ASP A 112 -18.54 26.98 2.92
C ASP A 112 -19.31 25.66 2.69
N PRO A 113 -18.64 24.50 2.74
CA PRO A 113 -19.29 23.22 2.47
C PRO A 113 -20.47 22.98 3.40
N SER A 114 -21.58 22.46 2.87
CA SER A 114 -22.71 22.07 3.71
C SER A 114 -22.35 20.85 4.58
N LEU A 115 -23.09 20.63 5.67
CA LEU A 115 -22.90 19.45 6.52
C LEU A 115 -23.01 18.14 5.72
N GLU A 116 -23.95 18.08 4.78
CA GLU A 116 -24.17 16.94 3.89
C GLU A 116 -22.97 16.71 2.96
N GLU A 117 -22.39 17.77 2.39
CA GLU A 117 -21.18 17.67 1.55
C GLU A 117 -19.96 17.17 2.35
N ILE A 118 -19.84 17.57 3.61
CA ILE A 118 -18.80 17.09 4.52
C ILE A 118 -19.02 15.61 4.84
N GLN A 119 -20.23 15.22 5.24
CA GLN A 119 -20.59 13.83 5.53
C GLN A 119 -20.31 12.93 4.33
N LYS A 120 -20.77 13.32 3.14
CA LYS A 120 -20.53 12.57 1.90
C LYS A 120 -19.04 12.35 1.60
N LYS A 121 -18.18 13.34 1.89
CA LYS A 121 -16.72 13.18 1.72
C LYS A 121 -16.12 12.20 2.74
N LEU A 122 -16.61 12.21 3.98
CA LEU A 122 -16.18 11.28 5.03
C LEU A 122 -16.61 9.86 4.71
N GLU A 123 -17.88 9.66 4.32
CA GLU A 123 -18.43 8.38 3.88
C GLU A 123 -17.67 7.84 2.66
N ALA A 124 -17.42 8.68 1.65
CA ALA A 124 -16.62 8.25 0.50
C ALA A 124 -15.19 7.82 0.89
N ALA A 125 -14.59 8.43 1.91
CA ALA A 125 -13.30 7.99 2.44
C ALA A 125 -13.41 6.68 3.24
N GLU A 126 -14.51 6.46 3.94
CA GLU A 126 -14.81 5.22 4.63
C GLU A 126 -15.02 4.06 3.64
N GLU A 127 -15.82 4.27 2.60
CA GLU A 127 -16.04 3.26 1.56
C GLU A 127 -14.74 2.89 0.84
N ARG A 128 -13.83 3.85 0.61
CA ARG A 128 -12.48 3.53 0.09
C ARG A 128 -11.67 2.65 1.04
N ARG A 129 -11.76 2.86 2.37
CA ARG A 129 -11.09 2.00 3.35
C ARG A 129 -11.71 0.60 3.38
N LYS A 130 -13.05 0.51 3.43
CA LYS A 130 -13.78 -0.76 3.38
C LYS A 130 -13.48 -1.54 2.11
N TYR A 131 -13.40 -0.87 0.97
CA TYR A 131 -13.04 -1.51 -0.30
C TYR A 131 -11.63 -2.11 -0.26
N GLN A 132 -10.64 -1.37 0.23
CA GLN A 132 -9.27 -1.89 0.38
C GLN A 132 -9.21 -3.10 1.33
N GLU A 133 -9.94 -3.04 2.44
CA GLU A 133 -10.05 -4.16 3.38
C GLU A 133 -10.74 -5.37 2.74
N ALA A 134 -11.83 -5.15 2.01
CA ALA A 134 -12.56 -6.21 1.31
C ALA A 134 -11.70 -6.89 0.24
N GLU A 135 -10.94 -6.14 -0.55
CA GLU A 135 -10.01 -6.71 -1.54
C GLU A 135 -8.89 -7.51 -0.87
N LEU A 136 -8.35 -7.03 0.27
CA LEU A 136 -7.38 -7.80 1.04
C LEU A 136 -7.99 -9.10 1.58
N LEU A 137 -9.18 -9.03 2.16
CA LEU A 137 -9.89 -10.21 2.67
C LEU A 137 -10.22 -11.21 1.56
N LYS A 138 -10.60 -10.72 0.38
CA LYS A 138 -10.82 -11.55 -0.81
C LYS A 138 -9.55 -12.32 -1.20
N HIS A 139 -8.40 -11.63 -1.30
CA HIS A 139 -7.14 -12.31 -1.59
C HIS A 139 -6.72 -13.32 -0.50
N LEU A 140 -7.02 -13.03 0.76
CA LEU A 140 -6.79 -13.98 1.85
C LEU A 140 -7.73 -15.19 1.73
N ALA A 141 -8.99 -15.00 1.36
CA ALA A 141 -9.95 -16.07 1.13
C ALA A 141 -9.53 -16.96 -0.05
N GLU A 142 -9.10 -16.37 -1.16
CA GLU A 142 -8.55 -17.09 -2.32
C GLU A 142 -7.35 -17.98 -1.91
N LYS A 143 -6.43 -17.45 -1.07
CA LYS A 143 -5.31 -18.26 -0.55
C LYS A 143 -5.77 -19.43 0.33
N ARG A 144 -6.75 -19.20 1.21
CA ARG A 144 -7.33 -20.28 2.04
C ARG A 144 -8.02 -21.35 1.19
N GLU A 145 -8.66 -20.94 0.09
CA GLU A 145 -9.26 -21.88 -0.85
C GLU A 145 -8.20 -22.71 -1.56
N HIS A 146 -7.14 -22.08 -2.06
CA HIS A 146 -6.02 -22.79 -2.67
C HIS A 146 -5.36 -23.80 -1.72
N GLU A 147 -5.19 -23.45 -0.45
CA GLU A 147 -4.67 -24.39 0.57
C GLU A 147 -5.58 -25.63 0.71
N ARG A 148 -6.90 -25.46 0.69
CA ARG A 148 -7.86 -26.58 0.71
C ARG A 148 -7.76 -27.42 -0.56
N GLU A 149 -7.66 -26.79 -1.73
CA GLU A 149 -7.51 -27.49 -3.01
C GLU A 149 -6.24 -28.33 -3.05
N VAL A 150 -5.11 -27.82 -2.55
CA VAL A 150 -3.84 -28.54 -2.49
C VAL A 150 -3.96 -29.79 -1.61
N ILE A 151 -4.56 -29.66 -0.42
CA ILE A 151 -4.78 -30.81 0.48
C ILE A 151 -5.72 -31.83 -0.18
N GLN A 152 -6.83 -31.38 -0.77
CA GLN A 152 -7.79 -32.24 -1.43
C GLN A 152 -7.16 -32.99 -2.61
N LYS A 153 -6.34 -32.31 -3.41
CA LYS A 153 -5.63 -32.90 -4.54
C LYS A 153 -4.64 -33.97 -4.10
N ALA A 154 -3.90 -33.75 -3.01
CA ALA A 154 -2.98 -34.75 -2.47
C ALA A 154 -3.73 -36.03 -2.04
N ILE A 155 -4.90 -35.88 -1.42
CA ILE A 155 -5.76 -37.01 -1.04
C ILE A 155 -6.27 -37.73 -2.29
N GLU A 156 -6.74 -36.98 -3.29
CA GLU A 156 -7.27 -37.53 -4.54
C GLU A 156 -6.21 -38.31 -5.33
N GLU A 157 -4.99 -37.77 -5.46
CA GLU A 157 -3.88 -38.46 -6.13
C GLU A 157 -3.51 -39.77 -5.42
N ASN A 158 -3.46 -39.78 -4.09
CA ASN A 158 -3.22 -40.99 -3.31
C ASN A 158 -4.32 -42.04 -3.52
N ASN A 159 -5.59 -41.62 -3.50
CA ASN A 159 -6.72 -42.50 -3.76
C ASN A 159 -6.69 -43.07 -5.18
N ASN A 160 -6.34 -42.24 -6.17
CA ASN A 160 -6.19 -42.66 -7.55
C ASN A 160 -5.06 -43.68 -7.73
N PHE A 161 -3.92 -43.49 -7.04
CA PHE A 161 -2.84 -44.47 -7.03
C PHE A 161 -3.29 -45.82 -6.49
N ILE A 162 -3.98 -45.83 -5.34
CA ILE A 162 -4.52 -47.05 -4.73
C ILE A 162 -5.50 -47.74 -5.67
N LYS A 163 -6.41 -46.98 -6.29
CA LYS A 163 -7.40 -47.49 -7.23
C LYS A 163 -6.72 -48.15 -8.44
N MET A 164 -5.81 -47.45 -9.11
CA MET A 164 -5.09 -47.99 -10.26
C MET A 164 -4.26 -49.23 -9.91
N ALA A 165 -3.61 -49.25 -8.74
CA ALA A 165 -2.86 -50.41 -8.29
C ALA A 165 -3.76 -51.62 -8.06
N LYS A 166 -4.93 -51.41 -7.44
CA LYS A 166 -5.95 -52.45 -7.21
C LYS A 166 -6.50 -53.01 -8.53
N GLU A 167 -6.87 -52.14 -9.47
CA GLU A 167 -7.39 -52.53 -10.78
C GLU A 167 -6.35 -53.32 -11.58
N LYS A 168 -5.09 -52.86 -11.61
CA LYS A 168 -4.01 -53.58 -12.28
C LYS A 168 -3.76 -54.97 -11.67
N LEU A 169 -3.81 -55.09 -10.35
CA LEU A 169 -3.65 -56.39 -9.69
C LEU A 169 -4.82 -57.31 -10.05
N ALA A 170 -6.06 -56.84 -9.96
CA ALA A 170 -7.24 -57.61 -10.31
C ALA A 170 -7.17 -58.10 -11.77
N GLN A 171 -6.79 -57.23 -12.70
CA GLN A 171 -6.62 -57.59 -14.11
C GLN A 171 -5.54 -58.65 -14.31
N LYS A 172 -4.39 -58.54 -13.62
CA LYS A 172 -3.33 -59.55 -13.70
C LYS A 172 -3.76 -60.90 -13.15
N MET A 173 -4.52 -60.91 -12.06
CA MET A 173 -5.03 -62.15 -11.47
C MET A 173 -6.05 -62.83 -12.39
N GLU A 174 -6.96 -62.06 -13.01
CA GLU A 174 -7.92 -62.65 -13.96
C GLU A 174 -7.22 -63.18 -15.21
N SER A 175 -6.30 -62.40 -15.80
CA SER A 175 -5.51 -62.88 -16.95
C SER A 175 -4.69 -64.13 -16.60
N ASN A 176 -4.10 -64.20 -15.41
CA ASN A 176 -3.38 -65.39 -14.97
C ASN A 176 -4.30 -66.62 -14.84
N LYS A 177 -5.49 -66.42 -14.27
CA LYS A 177 -6.51 -67.45 -14.12
C LYS A 177 -7.00 -67.96 -15.48
N GLU A 178 -7.39 -67.06 -16.38
CA GLU A 178 -7.81 -67.40 -17.75
C GLU A 178 -6.71 -68.16 -18.50
N ASN A 179 -5.45 -67.72 -18.40
CA ASN A 179 -4.32 -68.41 -19.01
C ASN A 179 -4.15 -69.83 -18.45
N ARG A 180 -4.26 -70.01 -17.13
CA ARG A 180 -4.17 -71.33 -16.49
C ARG A 180 -5.30 -72.24 -16.93
N GLU A 181 -6.52 -71.73 -16.97
CA GLU A 181 -7.70 -72.46 -17.43
C GLU A 181 -7.57 -72.86 -18.91
N ALA A 182 -7.11 -71.95 -19.77
CA ALA A 182 -6.85 -72.24 -21.18
C ALA A 182 -5.79 -73.33 -21.36
N HIS A 183 -4.69 -73.28 -20.60
CA HIS A 183 -3.66 -74.32 -20.65
C HIS A 183 -4.18 -75.70 -20.22
N LEU A 184 -5.00 -75.74 -19.16
CA LEU A 184 -5.63 -76.98 -18.69
C LEU A 184 -6.65 -77.49 -19.70
N ALA A 185 -7.51 -76.63 -20.23
CA ALA A 185 -8.50 -76.98 -21.24
C ALA A 185 -7.84 -77.56 -22.49
N ALA A 186 -6.80 -76.91 -23.01
CA ALA A 186 -6.04 -77.41 -24.16
C ALA A 186 -5.35 -78.77 -23.88
N MET A 187 -4.88 -78.99 -22.65
CA MET A 187 -4.33 -80.30 -22.25
C MET A 187 -5.41 -81.39 -22.23
N LEU A 188 -6.57 -81.10 -21.65
CA LEU A 188 -7.69 -82.04 -21.57
C LEU A 188 -8.25 -82.35 -22.96
N GLU A 189 -8.36 -81.35 -23.83
CA GLU A 189 -8.83 -81.53 -25.22
C GLU A 189 -7.93 -82.48 -26.00
N ARG A 190 -6.60 -82.30 -25.93
CA ARG A 190 -5.65 -83.23 -26.56
C ARG A 190 -5.77 -84.66 -26.02
N LEU A 191 -6.08 -84.84 -24.74
CA LEU A 191 -6.30 -86.18 -24.18
C LEU A 191 -7.62 -86.78 -24.69
N GLN A 192 -8.70 -85.99 -24.71
CA GLN A 192 -9.99 -86.42 -25.25
C GLN A 192 -9.91 -86.81 -26.74
N GLU A 193 -9.11 -86.10 -27.55
CA GLU A 193 -8.84 -86.49 -28.94
C GLU A 193 -8.18 -87.88 -29.03
N LYS A 194 -7.24 -88.19 -28.13
CA LYS A 194 -6.62 -89.53 -28.09
C LYS A 194 -7.61 -90.62 -27.70
N ASP A 195 -8.51 -90.34 -26.78
CA ASP A 195 -9.56 -91.29 -26.38
C ASP A 195 -10.55 -91.55 -27.52
N LYS A 196 -10.98 -90.49 -28.23
CA LYS A 196 -11.81 -90.61 -29.43
C LYS A 196 -11.12 -91.44 -30.52
N HIS A 197 -9.84 -91.17 -30.77
CA HIS A 197 -9.06 -91.93 -31.74
C HIS A 197 -8.95 -93.42 -31.35
N ALA A 198 -8.78 -93.72 -30.06
CA ALA A 198 -8.75 -95.10 -29.58
C ALA A 198 -10.08 -95.84 -29.82
N GLU A 199 -11.23 -95.18 -29.64
CA GLU A 199 -12.54 -95.75 -29.99
C GLU A 199 -12.70 -95.97 -31.50
N GLU A 200 -12.26 -95.00 -32.32
CA GLU A 200 -12.29 -95.14 -33.78
C GLU A 200 -11.44 -96.32 -34.26
N VAL A 201 -10.27 -96.54 -33.65
CA VAL A 201 -9.41 -97.69 -33.93
C VAL A 201 -10.10 -99.01 -33.56
N ARG A 202 -10.77 -99.08 -32.40
CA ARG A 202 -11.56 -100.26 -31.99
C ARG A 202 -12.68 -100.55 -32.99
N LYS A 203 -13.48 -99.54 -33.34
CA LYS A 203 -14.58 -99.67 -34.29
C LYS A 203 -14.11 -100.08 -35.68
N ASN A 204 -13.00 -99.52 -36.16
CA ASN A 204 -12.40 -99.92 -37.45
C ASN A 204 -11.93 -101.38 -37.45
N LYS A 205 -11.45 -101.87 -36.31
CA LYS A 205 -11.08 -103.28 -36.17
C LYS A 205 -12.30 -104.20 -36.28
N GLU A 206 -13.38 -103.88 -35.56
CA GLU A 206 -14.64 -104.63 -35.62
C GLU A 206 -15.21 -104.70 -37.04
N LEU A 207 -15.26 -103.58 -37.75
CA LEU A 207 -15.74 -103.53 -39.14
C LEU A 207 -14.91 -104.37 -40.11
N LYS A 208 -13.58 -104.44 -39.91
CA LYS A 208 -12.70 -105.29 -40.74
C LYS A 208 -12.89 -106.77 -40.43
N GLU A 209 -13.09 -107.13 -39.16
CA GLU A 209 -13.37 -108.51 -38.74
C GLU A 209 -14.72 -108.99 -39.30
N GLU A 210 -15.74 -108.12 -39.30
CA GLU A 210 -17.05 -108.42 -39.90
C GLU A 210 -16.98 -108.56 -41.43
N ALA A 211 -16.23 -107.70 -42.12
CA ALA A 211 -16.08 -107.76 -43.57
C ALA A 211 -15.27 -108.98 -44.07
N SER A 212 -14.52 -109.65 -43.17
CA SER A 212 -13.68 -110.80 -43.49
C SER A 212 -14.32 -112.15 -43.11
N ARG A 213 -15.54 -112.14 -42.55
CA ARG A 213 -16.38 -113.33 -42.31
C ARG A 213 -17.28 -113.61 -43.50
#